data_AF-A0A2G4E0B0-F1
#
_entry.id   AF-A0A2G4E0B0-F1
#
_cell.length_a   1.000
_cell.length_b   1.000
_cell.length_c   1.000
_cell.angle_alpha   90.00
_cell.angle_beta   90.00
_cell.angle_gamma   90.00
#
_symmetry.space_group_name_H-M   'P 1'
#
loop_
_entity.id
_entity.type
_entity.pdbx_description
1 polymer ?
#
loop_
_entity_poly.entity_id
_entity_poly.type
_entity_poly.pdbx_seq_one_letter_code
_entity_poly.pdbx_strand_id
1 'polypeptide(L)'
;IFALENAKTVQRFNSDRFKRWLVSGSIPEKLGLPKEGGLVSGEAPTGVPRGLTVSEDFITLIEEQQLLEAVDNAYWLDDLRRRVQHYGWKYDYGSRSIKPSSFLGPLPDWADVLATRMVDQGLVTEKPDQVIVNEY
;
A
#
# COMPACT_ATOMS: atom_id res chain seq x y z
N ILE A 1 31.74 30.37 28.11
CA ILE A 1 30.90 30.85 26.98
C ILE A 1 31.15 29.89 25.83
N PHE A 2 30.07 29.39 25.21
CA PHE A 2 29.95 28.33 24.20
C PHE A 2 30.02 26.86 24.68
N ALA A 3 28.85 26.24 24.77
CA ALA A 3 28.68 24.80 24.59
C ALA A 3 27.55 24.60 23.57
N LEU A 4 27.87 23.80 22.55
CA LEU A 4 27.21 23.71 21.25
C LEU A 4 25.82 23.07 21.32
N GLU A 5 24.89 23.62 20.56
CA GLU A 5 23.61 22.99 20.22
C GLU A 5 23.87 21.70 19.42
N ASN A 6 23.51 20.54 19.98
CA ASN A 6 23.40 19.30 19.22
C ASN A 6 21.97 19.17 18.71
N ALA A 7 21.80 19.53 17.43
CA ALA A 7 20.56 19.39 16.69
C ALA A 7 20.13 17.92 16.63
N LYS A 8 18.99 17.60 17.25
CA LYS A 8 18.29 16.33 17.05
C LYS A 8 17.69 16.32 15.65
N THR A 9 18.36 15.68 14.70
CA THR A 9 17.80 15.43 13.37
C THR A 9 16.74 14.34 13.48
N VAL A 10 15.51 14.74 13.82
CA VAL A 10 14.32 13.94 13.55
C VAL A 10 14.16 13.92 12.03
N GLN A 11 14.37 12.78 11.39
CA GLN A 11 14.06 12.57 9.98
C GLN A 11 12.53 12.71 9.82
N ARG A 12 12.08 13.95 9.61
CA ARG A 12 10.68 14.30 9.38
C ARG A 12 10.26 13.73 8.02
N PHE A 13 9.12 13.04 7.98
CA PHE A 13 8.53 12.54 6.75
C PHE A 13 8.40 13.68 5.73
N ASN A 14 9.11 13.57 4.62
CA ASN A 14 9.11 14.58 3.57
C ASN A 14 8.04 14.22 2.52
N SER A 15 6.87 14.84 2.66
CA SER A 15 5.71 14.56 1.80
C SER A 15 5.98 14.87 0.32
N ASP A 16 6.86 15.82 0.02
CA ASP A 16 7.18 16.21 -1.35
C ASP A 16 8.11 15.21 -2.04
N ARG A 17 8.98 14.56 -1.27
CA ARG A 17 9.81 13.45 -1.74
C ARG A 17 8.93 12.22 -2.02
N PHE A 18 7.96 11.94 -1.17
CA PHE A 18 6.98 10.86 -1.37
C PHE A 18 6.08 11.09 -2.59
N LYS A 19 5.60 12.32 -2.79
CA LYS A 19 4.82 12.69 -3.99
C LYS A 19 5.66 12.56 -5.27
N ARG A 20 6.95 12.93 -5.24
CA ARG A 20 7.86 12.72 -6.37
C ARG A 20 8.08 11.24 -6.68
N TRP A 21 8.14 10.39 -5.65
CA TRP A 21 8.22 8.94 -5.81
C TRP A 21 6.99 8.35 -6.52
N LEU A 22 5.77 8.75 -6.13
CA LEU A 22 4.53 8.32 -6.79
C LEU A 22 4.51 8.65 -8.30
N VAL A 23 5.18 9.72 -8.71
CA VAL A 23 5.18 10.22 -10.09
C VAL A 23 6.29 9.60 -10.94
N SER A 24 7.46 9.28 -10.39
CA SER A 24 8.61 8.81 -11.18
C SER A 24 8.72 7.28 -11.30
N GLY A 25 8.02 6.50 -10.47
CA GLY A 25 8.04 5.04 -10.49
C GLY A 25 9.43 4.41 -10.24
N SER A 26 10.42 5.21 -9.83
CA SER A 26 11.81 4.79 -9.64
C SER A 26 12.42 5.50 -8.44
N ILE A 27 13.17 4.76 -7.62
CA ILE A 27 13.99 5.30 -6.53
C ILE A 27 15.38 5.62 -7.12
N PRO A 28 15.81 6.90 -7.21
CA PRO A 28 17.17 7.20 -7.66
C PRO A 28 18.24 6.82 -6.63
N GLU A 29 17.87 6.65 -5.36
CA GLU A 29 18.79 6.27 -4.28
C GLU A 29 18.06 5.46 -3.20
N LYS A 30 18.41 4.17 -3.04
CA LYS A 30 17.91 3.35 -1.92
C LYS A 30 18.30 4.05 -0.61
N LEU A 31 17.35 4.26 0.29
CA LEU A 31 17.68 4.63 1.67
C LEU A 31 18.68 3.59 2.19
N GLY A 32 19.85 4.06 2.66
CA GLY A 32 20.85 3.18 3.22
C GLY A 32 20.26 2.32 4.33
N LEU A 33 20.75 1.08 4.45
CA LEU A 33 20.38 0.23 5.57
C LEU A 33 20.62 1.00 6.88
N PRO A 34 19.75 0.83 7.89
CA PRO A 34 20.04 1.35 9.22
C PRO A 34 21.44 0.90 9.61
N LYS A 35 22.28 1.80 10.13
CA LYS A 35 23.61 1.41 10.58
C LYS A 35 23.45 0.35 11.66
N GLU A 36 23.89 -0.87 11.38
CA GLU A 36 24.03 -1.90 12.40
C GLU A 36 25.09 -1.42 13.41
N GLY A 37 24.71 -1.34 14.68
CA GLY A 37 25.65 -1.14 15.78
C GLY A 37 25.60 0.22 16.45
N GLY A 38 24.78 0.29 17.50
CA GLY A 38 24.90 1.24 18.58
C GLY A 38 23.83 0.92 19.60
N LEU A 39 24.19 0.32 20.73
CA LEU A 39 23.31 0.14 21.88
C LEU A 39 22.83 1.53 22.33
N VAL A 40 21.70 1.97 21.79
CA VAL A 40 20.98 3.14 22.28
C VAL A 40 20.16 2.62 23.44
N SER A 41 20.55 2.95 24.66
CA SER A 41 19.69 2.87 25.84
C SER A 41 18.61 3.96 25.70
N GLY A 42 17.60 3.63 24.91
CA GLY A 42 16.41 4.42 24.65
C GLY A 42 15.43 3.48 23.97
N GLU A 43 14.24 3.33 24.54
CA GLU A 43 13.20 2.43 24.04
C GLU A 43 13.15 2.48 22.51
N ALA A 44 13.17 1.29 21.88
CA ALA A 44 12.82 1.17 20.47
C ALA A 44 11.49 1.90 20.24
N PRO A 45 11.26 2.57 19.09
CA PRO A 45 9.93 3.04 18.77
C PRO A 45 9.01 1.82 18.62
N THR A 46 8.42 1.38 19.72
CA THR A 46 7.44 0.28 19.84
C THR A 46 6.07 0.71 19.30
N GLY A 47 5.98 1.88 18.67
CA GLY A 47 4.73 2.44 18.19
C GLY A 47 4.51 2.11 16.73
N VAL A 48 3.56 1.21 16.46
CA VAL A 48 2.84 1.18 15.18
C VAL A 48 2.41 2.63 14.85
N PRO A 49 2.72 3.16 13.66
CA PRO A 49 2.35 4.53 13.29
C PRO A 49 0.85 4.79 13.48
N ARG A 50 0.49 6.00 13.93
CA ARG A 50 -0.92 6.38 14.02
C ARG A 50 -1.59 6.25 12.64
N GLY A 51 -2.74 5.57 12.61
CA GLY A 51 -3.47 5.29 11.37
C GLY A 51 -3.02 4.03 10.63
N LEU A 52 -2.03 3.29 11.15
CA LEU A 52 -1.70 1.95 10.65
C LEU A 52 -2.33 0.90 11.59
N THR A 53 -3.08 -0.02 10.99
CA THR A 53 -3.60 -1.21 11.66
C THR A 53 -3.15 -2.43 10.87
N VAL A 54 -2.72 -3.47 11.57
CA VAL A 54 -2.36 -4.76 10.99
C VAL A 54 -3.40 -5.78 11.46
N SER A 55 -4.05 -6.44 10.51
CA SER A 55 -4.91 -7.60 10.78
C SER A 55 -4.14 -8.85 10.38
N GLU A 56 -3.63 -9.57 11.37
CA GLU A 56 -3.01 -10.88 11.15
C GLU A 56 -4.09 -11.88 10.74
N ASP A 57 -3.70 -12.87 9.93
CA ASP A 57 -4.56 -13.97 9.46
C ASP A 57 -5.92 -13.52 8.89
N PHE A 58 -5.94 -12.36 8.21
CA PHE A 58 -7.17 -11.77 7.65
C PHE A 58 -7.87 -12.69 6.61
N ILE A 59 -7.08 -13.50 5.92
CA ILE A 59 -7.55 -14.59 5.07
C ILE A 59 -7.02 -15.92 5.61
N THR A 60 -7.84 -16.96 5.49
CA THR A 60 -7.40 -18.32 5.84
C THR A 60 -6.51 -18.92 4.75
N LEU A 61 -5.77 -19.98 5.06
CA LEU A 61 -4.96 -20.71 4.07
C LEU A 61 -5.78 -21.26 2.89
N ILE A 62 -7.07 -21.59 3.13
CA ILE A 62 -7.96 -22.07 2.08
C ILE A 62 -8.35 -20.92 1.15
N GLU A 63 -8.70 -19.76 1.73
CA GLU A 63 -9.03 -18.55 0.97
C GLU A 63 -7.83 -18.03 0.18
N GLU A 64 -6.63 -18.12 0.74
CA GLU A 64 -5.39 -17.79 0.03
C GLU A 64 -5.22 -18.63 -1.24
N GLN A 65 -5.38 -19.95 -1.16
CA GLN A 65 -5.28 -20.83 -2.33
C GLN A 65 -6.33 -20.50 -3.39
N GLN A 66 -7.58 -20.28 -2.97
CA GLN A 66 -8.67 -19.90 -3.87
C GLN A 66 -8.42 -18.54 -4.53
N LEU A 67 -7.88 -17.58 -3.78
CA LEU A 67 -7.55 -16.25 -4.27
C LEU A 67 -6.42 -16.30 -5.29
N LEU A 68 -5.37 -17.08 -5.03
CA LEU A 68 -4.27 -17.29 -5.97
C LEU A 68 -4.78 -17.92 -7.27
N GLU A 69 -5.58 -18.99 -7.20
CA GLU A 69 -6.16 -19.62 -8.39
C GLU A 69 -7.04 -18.65 -9.19
N ALA A 70 -7.87 -17.85 -8.51
CA ALA A 70 -8.72 -16.86 -9.16
C ALA A 70 -7.90 -15.74 -9.83
N VAL A 71 -6.84 -15.27 -9.18
CA VAL A 71 -5.95 -14.22 -9.70
C VAL A 71 -5.12 -14.74 -10.89
N ASP A 72 -4.51 -15.91 -10.78
CA ASP A 72 -3.60 -16.44 -11.79
C ASP A 72 -4.31 -16.76 -13.11
N ASN A 73 -5.58 -17.17 -13.04
CA ASN A 73 -6.41 -17.47 -14.20
C ASN A 73 -7.06 -16.23 -14.84
N ALA A 74 -6.93 -15.06 -14.22
CA ALA A 74 -7.48 -13.82 -14.76
C ALA A 74 -6.58 -13.17 -15.82
N TYR A 75 -7.15 -12.23 -16.58
CA TYR A 75 -6.40 -11.48 -17.59
C TYR A 75 -5.44 -10.47 -16.94
N TRP A 76 -4.19 -10.49 -17.38
CA TRP A 76 -3.14 -9.58 -16.93
C TRP A 76 -2.89 -8.47 -17.95
N LEU A 77 -2.78 -7.24 -17.48
CA LEU A 77 -2.26 -6.11 -18.24
C LEU A 77 -0.74 -6.06 -18.10
N ASP A 78 -0.03 -5.98 -19.22
CA ASP A 78 1.43 -5.99 -19.33
C ASP A 78 2.03 -4.64 -19.78
N ASP A 79 1.20 -3.58 -19.78
CA ASP A 79 1.58 -2.22 -20.19
C ASP A 79 2.68 -1.57 -19.32
N LEU A 80 2.95 -2.14 -18.14
CA LEU A 80 3.93 -1.65 -17.16
C LEU A 80 5.06 -2.67 -16.98
N ARG A 81 6.16 -2.27 -16.31
CA ARG A 81 7.27 -3.19 -15.96
C ARG A 81 6.84 -4.38 -15.09
N ARG A 82 5.64 -4.33 -14.52
CA ARG A 82 5.02 -5.39 -13.71
C ARG A 82 3.63 -5.67 -14.26
N ARG A 83 3.17 -6.91 -14.13
CA ARG A 83 1.81 -7.27 -14.53
C ARG A 83 0.82 -6.76 -13.49
N VAL A 84 -0.30 -6.22 -13.97
CA VAL A 84 -1.36 -5.69 -13.11
C VAL A 84 -2.74 -6.16 -13.53
N GLN A 85 -3.65 -6.26 -12.56
CA GLN A 85 -5.09 -6.44 -12.79
C GLN A 85 -5.85 -5.31 -12.10
N HIS A 86 -6.93 -4.84 -12.71
CA HIS A 86 -7.79 -3.79 -12.17
C HIS A 86 -9.25 -4.24 -12.17
N TYR A 87 -9.91 -4.07 -11.03
CA TYR A 87 -11.34 -4.37 -10.84
C TYR A 87 -12.06 -3.18 -10.21
N GLY A 88 -13.35 -3.04 -10.48
CA GLY A 88 -14.14 -1.92 -9.96
C GLY A 88 -13.82 -0.62 -10.71
N TRP A 89 -13.51 0.43 -9.96
CA TRP A 89 -13.10 1.71 -10.55
C TRP A 89 -11.62 1.73 -10.94
N LYS A 90 -11.30 2.34 -12.09
CA LYS A 90 -9.93 2.61 -12.56
C LYS A 90 -9.56 4.07 -12.35
N TYR A 91 -8.51 4.32 -11.57
CA TYR A 91 -7.96 5.66 -11.45
C TYR A 91 -7.12 6.03 -12.68
N ASP A 92 -7.46 7.12 -13.36
CA ASP A 92 -6.65 7.66 -14.46
C ASP A 92 -5.56 8.56 -13.87
N TYR A 93 -4.34 8.02 -13.79
CA TYR A 93 -3.17 8.73 -13.27
C TYR A 93 -2.76 9.93 -14.13
N GLY A 94 -3.07 9.94 -15.43
CA GLY A 94 -2.75 11.03 -16.33
C GLY A 94 -3.63 12.25 -16.10
N SER A 95 -4.94 12.03 -15.94
CA SER A 95 -5.90 13.11 -15.68
C SER A 95 -6.14 13.39 -14.19
N ARG A 96 -5.60 12.56 -13.28
CA ARG A 96 -5.83 12.62 -11.82
C ARG A 96 -7.32 12.69 -11.47
N SER A 97 -8.14 11.97 -12.22
CA SER A 97 -9.59 12.02 -12.09
C SER A 97 -10.21 10.64 -12.29
N ILE A 98 -11.38 10.44 -11.70
CA ILE A 98 -12.26 9.32 -12.00
C ILE A 98 -13.30 9.83 -13.00
N LYS A 99 -13.37 9.20 -14.17
CA LYS A 99 -14.39 9.48 -15.18
C LYS A 99 -15.47 8.40 -15.12
N PRO A 100 -16.71 8.63 -15.60
CA PRO A 100 -17.70 7.56 -15.68
C PRO A 100 -17.21 6.34 -16.50
N SER A 101 -16.37 6.57 -17.51
CA SER A 101 -15.68 5.52 -18.28
C SER A 101 -14.60 4.76 -17.50
N SER A 102 -14.29 5.17 -16.27
CA SER A 102 -13.34 4.50 -15.38
C SER A 102 -13.94 3.28 -14.69
N PHE A 103 -15.26 3.10 -14.72
CA PHE A 103 -15.89 1.91 -14.13
C PHE A 103 -15.68 0.70 -15.05
N LEU A 104 -14.93 -0.30 -14.58
CA LEU A 104 -14.61 -1.52 -15.33
C LEU A 104 -15.65 -2.63 -15.13
N GLY A 105 -16.64 -2.39 -14.26
CA GLY A 105 -17.61 -3.39 -13.82
C GLY A 105 -17.55 -3.57 -12.30
N PRO A 106 -18.47 -4.37 -11.74
CA PRO A 106 -18.46 -4.69 -10.31
C PRO A 106 -17.17 -5.41 -9.90
N LEU A 107 -16.91 -5.46 -8.59
CA LEU A 107 -15.85 -6.30 -8.06
C LEU A 107 -16.14 -7.79 -8.36
N PRO A 108 -15.12 -8.61 -8.65
CA PRO A 108 -15.29 -10.05 -8.71
C PRO A 108 -15.66 -10.59 -7.31
N ASP A 109 -16.35 -11.73 -7.26
CA ASP A 109 -16.91 -12.28 -6.02
C ASP A 109 -15.87 -12.39 -4.89
N TRP A 110 -14.65 -12.85 -5.19
CA TRP A 110 -13.57 -12.96 -4.20
C TRP A 110 -13.22 -11.60 -3.58
N ALA A 111 -13.24 -10.52 -4.37
CA ALA A 111 -12.93 -9.18 -3.89
C ALA A 111 -14.09 -8.59 -3.10
N ASP A 112 -15.32 -8.83 -3.55
CA ASP A 112 -16.52 -8.36 -2.87
C ASP A 112 -16.67 -8.96 -1.47
N VAL A 113 -16.34 -10.25 -1.32
CA VAL A 113 -16.30 -10.96 -0.03
C VAL A 113 -15.30 -10.29 0.93
N LEU A 114 -14.09 -9.99 0.45
CA LEU A 114 -13.05 -9.34 1.27
C LEU A 114 -13.45 -7.90 1.63
N ALA A 115 -13.98 -7.13 0.68
CA ALA A 115 -14.45 -5.76 0.90
C ALA A 115 -15.58 -5.71 1.93
N THR A 116 -16.52 -6.66 1.87
CA THR A 116 -17.61 -6.78 2.85
C THR A 116 -17.07 -7.14 4.23
N ARG A 117 -16.14 -8.11 4.32
CA ARG A 117 -15.48 -8.48 5.57
C ARG A 117 -14.79 -7.28 6.24
N MET A 118 -14.13 -6.41 5.47
CA MET A 118 -13.48 -5.22 6.02
C MET A 118 -14.48 -4.27 6.68
N VAL A 119 -15.67 -4.10 6.10
CA VAL A 119 -16.75 -3.28 6.68
C VAL A 119 -17.32 -3.94 7.93
N ASP A 120 -17.64 -5.24 7.84
CA ASP A 120 -18.24 -6.00 8.95
C ASP A 120 -17.33 -6.04 10.18
N GLN A 121 -16.01 -6.08 9.97
CA GLN A 121 -15.02 -6.02 11.04
C GLN A 121 -14.69 -4.58 11.50
N GLY A 122 -15.30 -3.56 10.89
CA GLY A 122 -15.06 -2.16 11.22
C GLY A 122 -13.65 -1.66 10.86
N LEU A 123 -12.95 -2.35 9.95
CA LEU A 123 -11.62 -1.95 9.48
C LEU A 123 -11.69 -0.71 8.58
N VAL A 124 -12.81 -0.52 7.89
CA VAL A 124 -13.11 0.62 7.03
C VAL A 124 -14.55 1.08 7.24
N THR A 125 -14.81 2.36 7.02
CA THR A 125 -16.15 2.95 7.17
C THR A 125 -17.03 2.77 5.94
N GLU A 126 -16.41 2.58 4.77
CA GLU A 126 -17.08 2.44 3.48
C GLU A 126 -16.56 1.21 2.77
N LYS A 127 -17.43 0.48 2.06
CA LYS A 127 -17.05 -0.71 1.32
C LYS A 127 -16.13 -0.32 0.16
N PRO A 128 -14.89 -0.86 0.09
CA PRO A 128 -14.02 -0.62 -1.04
C PRO A 128 -14.67 -1.11 -2.34
N ASP A 129 -14.58 -0.30 -3.39
CA ASP A 129 -15.15 -0.58 -4.72
C ASP A 129 -14.08 -0.60 -5.83
N GLN A 130 -12.81 -0.66 -5.43
CA GLN A 130 -11.64 -0.76 -6.30
C GLN A 130 -10.67 -1.80 -5.76
N VAL A 131 -10.15 -2.66 -6.64
CA VAL A 131 -9.03 -3.57 -6.33
C VAL A 131 -7.98 -3.52 -7.43
N ILE A 132 -6.71 -3.52 -7.01
CA ILE A 132 -5.55 -3.61 -7.90
C ILE A 132 -4.69 -4.77 -7.44
N VAL A 133 -4.47 -5.73 -8.33
CA VAL A 133 -3.53 -6.84 -8.11
C VAL A 133 -2.22 -6.51 -8.81
N ASN A 134 -1.10 -6.61 -8.11
CA ASN A 134 0.24 -6.41 -8.67
C ASN A 134 1.05 -7.70 -8.48
N GLU A 135 1.72 -8.14 -9.53
CA GLU A 135 2.73 -9.19 -9.44
C GLU A 135 4.12 -8.55 -9.30
N TYR A 136 4.96 -9.06 -8.38
CA TYR A 136 6.30 -8.54 -8.06
C TYR A 136 7.38 -9.60 -8.24
#